data_AF-A0A0G1TC07-F1
#
_entry.id   AF-A0A0G1TC07-F1
#
_cell.length_a   1.000
_cell.length_b   1.000
_cell.length_c   1.000
_cell.angle_alpha   90.00
_cell.angle_beta   90.00
_cell.angle_gamma   90.00
#
_symmetry.space_group_name_H-M   'P 1'
#
loop_
_entity.id
_entity.type
_entity.pdbx_description
1 polymer ?
#
loop_
_entity_poly.entity_id
_entity_poly.type
_entity_poly.pdbx_seq_one_letter_code
_entity_poly.pdbx_strand_id
1 'polypeptide(L)'
;MAYLEKKYGFEEDERVKEFHRSRRMFCIHEGELSIADSNSPYSHATWFLKEGWMTEQNDGLMDEIVRGIVDDKGDVYIYTGYDFRINEKAEKEFFPHLKELAEILHLKTSQEAFGGLAKGNPGEMWAPIKRYGKISDLM
;
A
#
# COMPACT_ATOMS: atom_id res chain seq x y z
N MET A 1 10.82 -16.28 -0.70
CA MET A 1 10.56 -15.72 -2.05
C MET A 1 9.52 -16.55 -2.80
N ALA A 2 9.77 -17.84 -3.10
CA ALA A 2 8.83 -18.71 -3.84
C ALA A 2 7.39 -18.79 -3.25
N TYR A 3 7.23 -18.62 -1.93
CA TYR A 3 5.92 -18.58 -1.29
C TYR A 3 5.07 -17.39 -1.72
N LEU A 4 5.63 -16.17 -1.65
CA LEU A 4 4.91 -14.93 -1.97
C LEU A 4 4.59 -14.86 -3.47
N GLU A 5 5.53 -15.25 -4.32
CA GLU A 5 5.33 -15.30 -5.78
C GLU A 5 4.15 -16.19 -6.15
N LYS A 6 4.05 -17.37 -5.51
CA LYS A 6 2.89 -18.27 -5.69
C LYS A 6 1.58 -17.64 -5.22
N LYS A 7 1.60 -16.88 -4.12
CA LYS A 7 0.40 -16.27 -3.54
C LYS A 7 -0.09 -15.06 -4.36
N TYR A 8 0.83 -14.29 -4.92
CA TYR A 8 0.53 -13.16 -5.77
C TYR A 8 0.30 -13.53 -7.25
N GLY A 9 0.80 -14.69 -7.67
CA GLY A 9 0.64 -15.21 -9.03
C GLY A 9 1.65 -14.65 -10.04
N PHE A 10 2.78 -14.12 -9.59
CA PHE A 10 3.86 -13.61 -10.45
C PHE A 10 5.24 -13.67 -9.75
N GLU A 11 6.30 -13.67 -10.55
CA GLU A 11 7.70 -13.66 -10.10
C GLU A 11 8.19 -12.23 -9.85
N GLU A 12 8.97 -12.00 -8.78
CA GLU A 12 9.55 -10.68 -8.50
C GLU A 12 10.84 -10.46 -9.33
N ASP A 13 10.65 -10.05 -10.59
CA ASP A 13 11.75 -9.66 -11.49
C ASP A 13 12.29 -8.23 -11.20
N GLU A 14 13.33 -7.80 -11.92
CA GLU A 14 13.90 -6.45 -11.72
C GLU A 14 12.91 -5.32 -12.07
N ARG A 15 11.99 -5.53 -13.01
CA ARG A 15 10.96 -4.54 -13.34
C ARG A 15 9.99 -4.36 -12.17
N VAL A 16 9.60 -5.45 -11.50
CA VAL A 16 8.79 -5.40 -10.28
C VAL A 16 9.52 -4.68 -9.16
N LYS A 17 10.83 -4.94 -8.98
CA LYS A 17 11.63 -4.25 -7.97
C LYS A 17 11.79 -2.76 -8.26
N GLU A 18 11.99 -2.37 -9.53
CA GLU A 18 12.02 -0.95 -9.92
C GLU A 18 10.70 -0.24 -9.58
N PHE A 19 9.56 -0.87 -9.87
CA PHE A 19 8.26 -0.35 -9.45
C PHE A 19 8.11 -0.27 -7.93
N HIS A 20 8.65 -1.23 -7.18
CA HIS A 20 8.65 -1.15 -5.70
C HIS A 20 9.50 0.01 -5.18
N ARG A 21 10.65 0.27 -5.80
CA ARG A 21 11.50 1.41 -5.43
C ARG A 21 10.84 2.76 -5.73
N SER A 22 9.99 2.85 -6.74
CA SER A 22 9.37 4.12 -7.15
C SER A 22 8.26 4.62 -6.23
N ARG A 23 7.78 3.78 -5.30
CA ARG A 23 6.63 4.06 -4.44
C ARG A 23 7.01 4.03 -2.96
N ARG A 24 6.31 4.81 -2.13
CA ARG A 24 6.43 4.75 -0.66
C ARG A 24 5.31 3.91 -0.08
N MET A 25 5.65 2.76 0.52
CA MET A 25 4.67 1.89 1.17
C MET A 25 4.35 2.37 2.58
N PHE A 26 3.10 2.22 2.99
CA PHE A 26 2.65 2.42 4.36
C PHE A 26 1.58 1.40 4.77
N CYS A 27 1.30 1.29 6.06
CA CYS A 27 0.17 0.56 6.63
C CYS A 27 -0.29 1.16 7.96
N ILE A 28 -1.52 0.83 8.36
CA ILE A 28 -2.02 1.08 9.72
C ILE A 28 -1.85 -0.21 10.50
N HIS A 29 -0.96 -0.20 11.50
CA HIS A 29 -0.68 -1.36 12.34
C HIS A 29 -0.90 -0.98 13.79
N GLU A 30 -1.72 -1.74 14.52
CA GLU A 30 -2.10 -1.44 15.90
C GLU A 30 -2.68 -0.02 16.12
N GLY A 31 -3.31 0.53 15.07
CA GLY A 31 -3.90 1.88 15.09
C GLY A 31 -2.89 3.02 14.85
N GLU A 32 -1.65 2.70 14.45
CA GLU A 32 -0.62 3.68 14.13
C GLU A 32 -0.18 3.60 12.67
N LEU A 33 0.17 4.75 12.10
CA LEU A 33 0.71 4.84 10.75
C LEU A 33 2.17 4.38 10.74
N SER A 34 2.44 3.28 10.04
CA SER A 34 3.79 2.81 9.75
C SER A 34 4.14 3.07 8.29
N ILE A 35 5.34 3.58 8.02
CA ILE A 35 5.82 3.88 6.67
C ILE A 35 7.12 3.13 6.45
N ALA A 36 7.22 2.40 5.34
CA ALA A 36 8.44 1.67 4.99
C ALA A 36 9.56 2.63 4.59
N ASP A 37 10.80 2.14 4.69
CA ASP A 37 11.99 2.84 4.20
C ASP A 37 11.83 3.28 2.75
N SER A 38 12.46 4.42 2.43
CA SER A 38 12.49 4.94 1.06
C SER A 38 13.20 3.96 0.12
N ASN A 39 12.74 3.90 -1.14
CA ASN A 39 13.32 3.05 -2.18
C ASN A 39 13.38 1.56 -1.82
N SER A 40 12.45 1.10 -0.98
CA SER A 40 12.32 -0.33 -0.64
C SER A 40 12.08 -1.16 -1.91
N PRO A 41 12.94 -2.13 -2.25
CA PRO A 41 12.81 -2.92 -3.49
C PRO A 41 11.81 -4.06 -3.38
N TYR A 42 11.03 -4.12 -2.29
CA TYR A 42 10.22 -5.27 -1.92
C TYR A 42 8.76 -4.88 -1.69
N SER A 43 7.88 -5.88 -1.70
CA SER A 43 6.43 -5.73 -1.48
C SER A 43 6.07 -5.57 0.01
N HIS A 44 4.81 -5.18 0.30
CA HIS A 44 4.29 -5.11 1.68
C HIS A 44 4.42 -6.45 2.43
N ALA A 45 4.21 -7.58 1.76
CA ALA A 45 4.35 -8.87 2.42
C ALA A 45 5.81 -9.13 2.84
N THR A 46 6.77 -8.84 1.97
CA THR A 46 8.19 -8.95 2.34
C THR A 46 8.56 -7.96 3.44
N TRP A 47 7.97 -6.76 3.45
CA TRP A 47 8.14 -5.80 4.53
C TRP A 47 7.65 -6.36 5.87
N PHE A 48 6.41 -6.85 5.94
CA PHE A 48 5.84 -7.37 7.19
C PHE A 48 6.55 -8.61 7.71
N LEU A 49 7.09 -9.46 6.83
CA LEU A 49 7.96 -10.58 7.22
C LEU A 49 9.27 -10.09 7.87
N LYS A 50 9.86 -9.01 7.34
CA LYS A 50 11.10 -8.43 7.89
C LYS A 50 10.89 -7.77 9.25
N GLU A 51 9.74 -7.14 9.47
CA GLU A 51 9.36 -6.56 10.76
C GLU A 51 8.93 -7.63 11.78
N GLY A 52 8.71 -8.87 11.34
CA GLY A 52 8.25 -9.95 12.21
C GLY A 52 6.76 -9.84 12.59
N TRP A 53 5.99 -8.99 11.91
CA TRP A 53 4.54 -8.84 12.13
C TRP A 53 3.74 -10.05 11.61
N MET A 54 4.34 -10.82 10.70
CA MET A 54 3.76 -12.06 10.19
C MET A 54 4.84 -13.07 9.82
N THR A 55 4.45 -14.31 9.55
CA THR A 55 5.34 -15.37 9.06
C THR A 55 4.76 -16.03 7.80
N GLU A 56 5.55 -16.79 7.05
CA GLU A 56 5.02 -17.53 5.89
C GLU A 56 3.92 -18.54 6.28
N GLN A 57 3.94 -19.05 7.52
CA GLN A 57 2.92 -19.96 8.05
C GLN A 57 1.70 -19.25 8.63
N ASN A 58 1.83 -17.96 8.96
CA ASN A 58 0.78 -17.13 9.53
C ASN A 58 0.84 -15.73 8.92
N ASP A 59 0.21 -15.56 7.76
CA ASP A 59 0.16 -14.31 7.01
C ASP A 59 -1.24 -13.71 6.90
N GLY A 60 -2.13 -14.10 7.83
CA GLY A 60 -3.50 -13.57 7.92
C GLY A 60 -3.53 -12.04 8.04
N LEU A 61 -2.48 -11.45 8.61
CA LEU A 61 -2.32 -9.99 8.72
C LEU A 61 -2.51 -9.29 7.36
N MET A 62 -2.03 -9.86 6.26
CA MET A 62 -2.17 -9.27 4.92
C MET A 62 -3.62 -9.15 4.44
N ASP A 63 -4.52 -9.99 4.96
CA ASP A 63 -5.94 -9.92 4.60
C ASP A 63 -6.72 -8.87 5.41
N GLU A 64 -6.20 -8.52 6.59
CA GLU A 64 -6.86 -7.64 7.54
C GLU A 64 -6.30 -6.22 7.50
N ILE A 65 -4.98 -6.08 7.41
CA ILE A 65 -4.29 -4.81 7.59
C ILE A 65 -4.61 -3.82 6.47
N VAL A 66 -4.97 -2.60 6.87
CA VAL A 66 -5.13 -1.47 5.94
C VAL A 66 -3.75 -0.98 5.55
N ARG A 67 -3.49 -0.90 4.25
CA ARG A 67 -2.19 -0.51 3.73
C ARG A 67 -2.32 0.23 2.41
N GLY A 68 -1.21 0.78 1.97
CA GLY A 68 -1.22 1.56 0.76
C GLY A 68 0.16 1.92 0.25
N ILE A 69 0.13 2.69 -0.83
CA ILE A 69 1.31 3.30 -1.41
C ILE A 69 1.06 4.77 -1.69
N VAL A 70 2.14 5.55 -1.67
CA VAL A 70 2.23 6.82 -2.37
C VAL A 70 3.07 6.59 -3.61
N ASP A 71 2.55 6.92 -4.79
CA ASP A 71 3.28 6.77 -6.05
C ASP A 71 4.33 7.89 -6.26
N ASP A 72 5.02 7.83 -7.41
CA ASP A 72 6.04 8.81 -7.79
C ASP A 72 5.49 10.21 -8.06
N LYS A 73 4.17 10.32 -8.30
CA LYS A 73 3.47 11.59 -8.44
C LYS A 73 3.09 12.15 -7.08
N GLY A 74 2.97 11.34 -6.04
CA GLY A 74 2.53 11.73 -4.71
C GLY A 74 1.05 11.40 -4.45
N ASP A 75 0.39 10.67 -5.34
CA ASP A 75 -0.98 10.21 -5.15
C ASP A 75 -1.03 9.02 -4.20
N VAL A 76 -2.07 8.98 -3.36
CA VAL A 76 -2.23 8.00 -2.28
C VAL A 76 -3.21 6.92 -2.69
N TYR A 77 -2.83 5.66 -2.52
CA TYR A 77 -3.65 4.50 -2.84
C TYR A 77 -3.79 3.61 -1.62
N ILE A 78 -5.02 3.35 -1.20
CA ILE A 78 -5.32 2.52 -0.01
C ILE A 78 -6.09 1.26 -0.38
N TYR A 79 -5.79 0.17 0.31
CA TYR A 79 -6.41 -1.13 0.11
C TYR A 79 -6.15 -2.06 1.30
N THR A 80 -6.86 -3.18 1.32
CA THR A 80 -6.62 -4.33 2.21
C THR A 80 -6.73 -5.61 1.39
N GLY A 81 -6.43 -6.77 1.97
CA GLY A 81 -6.58 -8.04 1.26
C GLY A 81 -5.50 -8.35 0.21
N TYR A 82 -5.27 -9.63 -0.09
CA TYR A 82 -4.43 -10.04 -1.25
C TYR A 82 -5.06 -9.70 -2.62
N ASP A 83 -6.33 -9.35 -2.60
CA ASP A 83 -7.12 -8.90 -3.74
C ASP A 83 -7.14 -7.37 -3.88
N PHE A 84 -6.44 -6.63 -2.99
CA PHE A 84 -6.33 -5.16 -3.05
C PHE A 84 -7.70 -4.48 -3.03
N ARG A 85 -8.63 -5.04 -2.27
CA ARG A 85 -9.98 -4.53 -2.10
C ARG A 85 -9.99 -3.26 -1.23
N ILE A 86 -11.10 -2.54 -1.30
CA ILE A 86 -11.41 -1.42 -0.41
C ILE A 86 -12.82 -1.57 0.14
N ASN A 87 -13.02 -1.21 1.40
CA ASN A 87 -14.32 -1.25 2.07
C ASN A 87 -14.41 -0.13 3.13
N GLU A 88 -15.60 0.09 3.68
CA GLU A 88 -15.84 1.15 4.65
C GLU A 88 -14.99 1.04 5.93
N LYS A 89 -14.65 -0.19 6.36
CA LYS A 89 -13.79 -0.39 7.53
C LYS A 89 -12.39 0.17 7.24
N ALA A 90 -11.81 -0.22 6.11
CA ALA A 90 -10.50 0.24 5.69
C ALA A 90 -10.46 1.76 5.48
N GLU A 91 -11.54 2.34 4.93
CA GLU A 91 -11.68 3.80 4.82
C GLU A 91 -11.69 4.49 6.19
N LYS A 92 -12.54 4.04 7.12
CA LYS A 92 -12.65 4.60 8.47
C LYS A 92 -11.36 4.50 9.26
N GLU A 93 -10.59 3.44 9.03
CA GLU A 93 -9.31 3.21 9.69
C GLU A 93 -8.20 4.07 9.08
N PHE A 94 -8.18 4.26 7.76
CA PHE A 94 -7.14 5.05 7.09
C PHE A 94 -7.28 6.56 7.24
N PHE A 95 -8.48 7.12 6.97
CA PHE A 95 -8.63 8.58 6.84
C PHE A 95 -8.17 9.41 8.05
N PRO A 96 -8.31 8.94 9.31
CA PRO A 96 -7.72 9.63 10.46
C PRO A 96 -6.20 9.86 10.36
N HIS A 97 -5.48 9.01 9.62
CA HIS A 97 -4.02 9.10 9.43
C HIS A 97 -3.61 9.84 8.16
N LEU A 98 -4.55 10.26 7.30
CA LEU A 98 -4.21 10.90 6.02
C LEU A 98 -3.39 12.18 6.23
N LYS A 99 -3.77 12.99 7.23
CA LYS A 99 -3.05 14.22 7.56
C LYS A 99 -1.61 13.93 8.00
N GLU A 100 -1.44 12.97 8.90
CA GLU A 100 -0.13 12.52 9.39
C GLU A 100 0.75 12.01 8.24
N LEU A 101 0.19 11.17 7.36
CA LEU A 101 0.88 10.68 6.16
C LEU A 101 1.32 11.83 5.24
N ALA A 102 0.43 12.80 5.01
CA ALA A 102 0.70 13.95 4.15
C ALA A 102 1.83 14.83 4.72
N GLU A 103 1.87 15.01 6.04
CA GLU A 103 2.91 15.77 6.73
C GLU A 103 4.28 15.05 6.66
N ILE A 104 4.33 13.75 6.98
CA ILE A 104 5.58 12.97 6.99
C ILE A 104 6.18 12.84 5.59
N LEU A 105 5.35 12.63 4.56
CA LEU A 105 5.81 12.46 3.18
C LEU A 105 5.80 13.76 2.37
N HIS A 106 5.49 14.89 3.00
CA HIS A 106 5.42 16.22 2.37
C HIS A 106 4.53 16.23 1.11
N LEU A 107 3.37 15.57 1.19
CA LEU A 107 2.43 15.47 0.07
C LEU A 107 1.81 16.85 -0.21
N LYS A 108 1.63 17.15 -1.50
CA LYS A 108 0.94 18.37 -1.90
C LYS A 108 -0.56 18.19 -1.70
N THR A 109 -1.23 19.25 -1.24
CA THR A 109 -2.69 19.27 -1.08
C THR A 109 -3.46 19.04 -2.38
N SER A 110 -2.80 19.23 -3.54
CA SER A 110 -3.36 18.96 -4.87
C SER A 110 -3.37 17.49 -5.27
N GLN A 111 -2.62 16.63 -4.58
CA GLN A 111 -2.60 15.20 -4.88
C GLN A 111 -3.90 14.53 -4.51
N GLU A 112 -4.13 13.36 -5.09
CA GLU A 112 -5.38 12.64 -4.96
C GLU A 112 -5.25 11.40 -4.07
N ALA A 113 -6.37 11.00 -3.48
CA ALA A 113 -6.50 9.73 -2.79
C ALA A 113 -7.44 8.79 -3.54
N PHE A 114 -7.02 7.53 -3.60
CA PHE A 114 -7.69 6.45 -4.30
C PHE A 114 -7.85 5.21 -3.41
N GLY A 115 -8.88 4.41 -3.69
CA GLY A 115 -9.22 3.22 -2.92
C GLY A 115 -9.33 1.99 -3.81
N GLY A 116 -8.68 0.91 -3.40
CA GLY A 116 -8.67 -0.38 -4.07
C GLY A 116 -7.90 -0.37 -5.38
N LEU A 117 -7.45 -1.53 -5.84
CA LEU A 117 -6.75 -1.69 -7.11
C LEU A 117 -7.32 -2.87 -7.90
N ALA A 118 -7.64 -2.64 -9.17
CA ALA A 118 -8.00 -3.71 -10.09
C ALA A 118 -6.72 -4.39 -10.60
N LYS A 119 -6.54 -5.68 -10.27
CA LYS A 119 -5.34 -6.46 -10.66
C LYS A 119 -5.06 -6.31 -12.16
N GLY A 120 -3.88 -5.81 -12.48
CA GLY A 120 -3.36 -5.67 -13.83
C GLY A 120 -2.07 -6.47 -14.01
N ASN A 121 -1.20 -6.03 -14.92
CA ASN A 121 0.09 -6.65 -15.14
C ASN A 121 1.06 -6.37 -13.98
N PRO A 122 1.90 -7.34 -13.57
CA PRO A 122 2.97 -7.10 -12.61
C PRO A 122 3.94 -6.00 -13.07
N GLY A 123 4.45 -5.21 -12.12
CA GLY A 123 5.41 -4.12 -12.40
C GLY A 123 4.79 -2.86 -12.98
N GLU A 124 3.46 -2.73 -12.97
CA GLU A 124 2.73 -1.55 -13.40
C GLU A 124 1.84 -1.01 -12.28
N MET A 125 1.53 0.29 -12.34
CA MET A 125 0.53 0.86 -11.46
C MET A 125 -0.85 0.41 -11.91
N TRP A 126 -1.60 -0.18 -10.99
CA TRP A 126 -2.92 -0.71 -11.27
C TRP A 126 -3.99 0.36 -11.17
N ALA A 127 -5.07 0.18 -11.94
CA ALA A 127 -6.16 1.14 -11.97
C ALA A 127 -6.89 1.14 -10.61
N PRO A 128 -7.15 2.32 -10.02
CA PRO A 128 -7.90 2.40 -8.78
C PRO A 128 -9.37 2.07 -9.00
N ILE A 129 -10.01 1.47 -7.98
CA ILE A 129 -11.44 1.13 -8.02
C ILE A 129 -12.30 2.34 -7.64
N LYS A 130 -11.81 3.16 -6.71
CA LYS A 130 -12.50 4.32 -6.16
C LYS A 130 -11.58 5.54 -6.15
N ARG A 131 -12.12 6.72 -6.46
CA ARG A 131 -11.46 8.02 -6.32
C ARG A 131 -12.16 8.81 -5.22
N TYR A 132 -11.40 9.31 -4.26
CA TYR A 132 -11.93 10.12 -3.16
C TYR A 132 -11.81 11.63 -3.42
N GLY A 133 -10.86 12.04 -4.26
CA GLY A 133 -10.61 13.45 -4.57
C GLY A 133 -9.25 13.90 -4.03
N LYS A 134 -9.08 15.21 -3.88
CA LYS A 134 -7.81 15.81 -3.45
C LYS A 134 -7.61 15.62 -1.95
N ILE A 135 -6.35 15.52 -1.54
CA ILE A 135 -5.96 15.50 -0.13
C ILE A 135 -6.53 16.71 0.62
N SER A 136 -6.60 17.89 0.00
CA SER A 136 -7.22 19.09 0.59
C SER A 136 -8.68 18.91 1.01
N ASP A 137 -9.41 18.05 0.33
CA ASP A 137 -10.86 17.89 0.50
C ASP A 137 -11.19 16.78 1.52
N LEU A 138 -10.16 16.06 1.97
CA LEU A 138 -10.26 14.84 2.79
C LEU A 138 -9.68 15.01 4.20
N MET A 139 -9.11 16.18 4.51
CA MET A 139 -8.51 16.54 5.80
C MET A 139 -9.36 17.54 6.57
#